data_AF-A0A1I5GBZ8-F1
#
_entry.id   AF-A0A1I5GBZ8-F1
#
_cell.length_a   1.000
_cell.length_b   1.000
_cell.length_c   1.000
_cell.angle_alpha   90.00
_cell.angle_beta   90.00
_cell.angle_gamma   90.00
#
_symmetry.space_group_name_H-M   'P 1'
#
loop_
_entity.id
_entity.type
_entity.pdbx_description
1 polymer ?
#
loop_
_entity_poly.entity_id
_entity_poly.type
_entity_poly.pdbx_seq_one_letter_code
_entity_poly.pdbx_strand_id
1 'polypeptide(L)'
;MSDSYTRANFGAMQQAQADFTLAYRALVDELDDLEKNLEQHLSQWEGGAQTAYWDAKRQWDTAAAHIGQVLNQLGVVIGDAHSNYSGAERANQNIWSG
;
A
#
# COMPACT_ATOMS: atom_id res chain seq x y z
N MET A 1 12.14 23.60 17.28
CA MET A 1 12.75 23.12 16.03
C MET A 1 12.47 21.64 15.76
N SER A 2 12.35 20.77 16.78
CA SER A 2 11.94 19.35 16.61
C SER A 2 10.49 19.21 16.10
N ASP A 3 9.59 20.03 16.64
CA ASP A 3 8.16 19.97 16.39
C ASP A 3 7.74 20.16 14.91
N SER A 4 8.21 21.24 14.29
CA SER A 4 7.95 21.55 12.88
C SER A 4 8.58 20.54 11.91
N TYR A 5 9.73 19.97 12.26
CA TYR A 5 10.37 18.89 11.50
C TYR A 5 9.54 17.60 11.55
N THR A 6 9.03 17.23 12.72
CA THR A 6 8.15 16.05 12.89
C THR A 6 6.85 16.19 12.10
N ARG A 7 6.18 17.35 12.11
CA ARG A 7 4.95 17.56 11.30
C ARG A 7 5.21 17.51 9.80
N ALA A 8 6.30 18.13 9.32
CA ALA A 8 6.66 18.10 7.91
C ALA A 8 6.95 16.67 7.44
N ASN A 9 7.67 15.89 8.24
CA ASN A 9 7.93 14.47 7.97
C ASN A 9 6.64 13.65 7.97
N PHE A 10 5.71 13.95 8.88
CA PHE A 10 4.41 13.29 8.94
C PHE A 10 3.55 13.55 7.69
N GLY A 11 3.46 14.82 7.25
CA GLY A 11 2.77 15.17 6.02
C GLY A 11 3.37 14.49 4.79
N ALA A 12 4.71 14.40 4.72
CA ALA A 12 5.40 13.68 3.65
C ALA A 12 5.09 12.17 3.68
N MET A 13 4.99 11.55 4.86
CA MET A 13 4.62 10.14 5.01
C MET A 13 3.17 9.87 4.56
N GLN A 14 2.22 10.74 4.91
CA GLN A 14 0.84 10.61 4.43
C GLN A 14 0.74 10.72 2.92
N GLN A 15 1.48 11.66 2.31
CA GLN A 15 1.52 11.79 0.86
C GLN A 15 2.11 10.53 0.21
N ALA A 16 3.25 10.04 0.73
CA ALA A 16 3.86 8.81 0.22
C ALA A 16 2.91 7.62 0.32
N GLN A 17 2.16 7.47 1.42
CA GLN A 17 1.15 6.42 1.56
C GLN A 17 0.05 6.52 0.49
N ALA A 18 -0.43 7.73 0.21
CA ALA A 18 -1.43 7.96 -0.84
C ALA A 18 -0.87 7.59 -2.22
N ASP A 19 0.36 8.00 -2.52
CA ASP A 19 1.05 7.69 -3.78
C ASP A 19 1.24 6.18 -3.95
N PHE A 20 1.68 5.47 -2.90
CA PHE A 20 1.80 4.02 -2.93
C PHE A 20 0.45 3.32 -3.10
N THR A 21 -0.62 3.83 -2.49
CA THR A 21 -1.97 3.28 -2.65
C THR A 21 -2.45 3.42 -4.10
N LEU A 22 -2.16 4.56 -4.75
CA LEU A 22 -2.47 4.76 -6.16
C LEU A 22 -1.67 3.82 -7.06
N ALA A 23 -0.36 3.70 -6.83
CA ALA A 23 0.50 2.79 -7.57
C ALA A 23 0.06 1.33 -7.41
N TYR A 24 -0.37 0.93 -6.20
CA TYR A 24 -0.90 -0.40 -5.94
C TYR A 24 -2.21 -0.69 -6.70
N ARG A 25 -3.14 0.28 -6.73
CA ARG A 25 -4.36 0.14 -7.53
C ARG A 25 -4.05 -0.04 -9.01
N ALA A 26 -3.16 0.79 -9.55
CA ALA A 26 -2.72 0.68 -10.94
C ALA A 26 -2.08 -0.69 -11.24
N LEU A 27 -1.30 -1.24 -10.30
CA LEU A 27 -0.73 -2.59 -10.42
C LEU A 27 -1.83 -3.66 -10.47
N VAL A 28 -2.82 -3.59 -9.58
CA VAL A 28 -3.93 -4.57 -9.55
C VAL A 28 -4.76 -4.47 -10.84
N ASP A 29 -5.08 -3.26 -11.29
CA ASP A 29 -5.83 -3.05 -12.52
C ASP A 29 -5.10 -3.63 -13.74
N GLU A 30 -3.78 -3.43 -13.85
CA GLU A 30 -2.95 -3.99 -14.92
C GLU A 30 -2.92 -5.53 -14.88
N LEU A 31 -2.82 -6.13 -13.68
CA LEU A 31 -2.87 -7.58 -13.52
C LEU A 31 -4.25 -8.14 -13.92
N ASP A 32 -5.34 -7.50 -13.51
CA ASP A 32 -6.69 -7.90 -13.88
C ASP A 32 -6.91 -7.85 -15.40
N ASP A 33 -6.38 -6.82 -16.07
CA ASP A 33 -6.50 -6.67 -17.52
C ASP A 33 -5.61 -7.67 -18.28
N LEU A 34 -4.41 -7.93 -17.78
CA LEU A 34 -3.53 -9.00 -18.27
C LEU A 34 -4.23 -10.36 -18.16
N GLU A 35 -4.83 -10.66 -17.01
CA GLU A 35 -5.56 -11.91 -16.78
C GLU A 35 -6.71 -12.09 -17.75
N LYS A 36 -7.58 -11.09 -17.89
CA LYS A 36 -8.68 -11.13 -18.85
C LYS A 36 -8.18 -11.41 -20.27
N ASN A 37 -7.07 -10.80 -20.67
CA ASN A 37 -6.52 -10.98 -22.01
C ASN A 37 -5.97 -12.40 -22.22
N LEU A 38 -5.22 -12.92 -21.25
CA LEU A 38 -4.62 -14.26 -21.34
C LEU A 38 -5.66 -15.37 -21.23
N GLU A 39 -6.66 -15.21 -20.35
CA GLU A 39 -7.69 -16.22 -20.13
C GLU A 39 -8.66 -16.36 -21.31
N GLN A 40 -8.85 -15.32 -22.14
CA GLN A 40 -9.70 -15.35 -23.34
C GLN A 40 -9.37 -16.51 -24.29
N HIS A 41 -8.08 -16.84 -24.42
CA HIS A 41 -7.59 -17.88 -25.34
C HIS A 41 -6.90 -19.05 -24.63
N LEU A 42 -6.90 -19.07 -23.31
CA LEU A 42 -6.17 -20.07 -22.51
C LEU A 42 -6.60 -21.51 -22.83
N SER A 43 -7.90 -21.71 -23.14
CA SER A 43 -8.43 -23.02 -23.55
C SER A 43 -7.84 -23.55 -24.88
N GLN A 44 -7.30 -22.67 -25.71
CA GLN A 44 -6.69 -22.99 -27.00
C GLN A 44 -5.19 -23.29 -26.87
N TRP A 45 -4.60 -23.00 -25.72
CA TRP A 45 -3.19 -23.23 -25.47
C TRP A 45 -2.92 -24.70 -25.15
N GLU A 46 -1.73 -25.19 -25.50
CA GLU A 46 -1.30 -26.53 -25.13
C GLU A 46 -1.16 -26.67 -23.60
N GLY A 47 -1.35 -27.88 -23.05
CA GLY A 47 -1.42 -28.11 -21.60
C GLY A 47 -0.19 -27.61 -20.81
N GLY A 48 1.00 -27.61 -21.42
CA GLY A 48 2.21 -27.05 -20.81
C GLY A 48 2.15 -25.53 -20.64
N ALA A 49 1.63 -24.81 -21.64
CA ALA A 49 1.45 -23.36 -21.58
C ALA A 49 0.35 -22.97 -20.58
N GLN A 50 -0.72 -23.76 -20.48
CA GLN A 50 -1.75 -23.57 -19.45
C GLN A 50 -1.15 -23.69 -18.03
N THR A 51 -0.32 -24.71 -17.80
CA THR A 51 0.34 -24.92 -16.50
C THR A 51 1.25 -23.74 -16.15
N ALA A 52 2.09 -23.31 -17.10
CA ALA A 52 2.98 -22.17 -16.91
C ALA A 52 2.23 -20.87 -16.61
N TYR A 53 1.08 -20.65 -17.26
CA TYR A 53 0.20 -19.52 -16.97
C TYR A 53 -0.28 -19.55 -15.51
N TRP A 54 -0.83 -20.66 -15.03
CA TRP A 54 -1.33 -20.76 -13.65
C TRP A 54 -0.21 -20.58 -12.60
N ASP A 55 1.00 -21.06 -12.90
CA ASP A 55 2.16 -20.84 -12.04
C ASP A 55 2.57 -19.37 -11.99
N ALA A 56 2.60 -18.69 -13.12
CA ALA A 56 2.88 -17.25 -13.18
C ALA A 56 1.77 -16.46 -12.46
N LYS A 57 0.50 -16.84 -12.66
CA LYS A 57 -0.65 -16.22 -12.00
C LYS A 57 -0.51 -16.21 -10.49
N ARG A 58 -0.26 -17.39 -9.94
CA ARG A 58 -0.05 -17.54 -8.49
C ARG A 58 1.10 -16.66 -7.98
N GLN A 59 2.17 -16.48 -8.76
CA GLN A 59 3.31 -15.66 -8.34
C GLN A 59 2.95 -14.18 -8.27
N TRP A 60 2.33 -13.62 -9.31
CA TRP A 60 1.96 -12.21 -9.29
C TRP A 60 0.84 -11.92 -8.28
N ASP A 61 -0.13 -12.83 -8.11
CA ASP A 61 -1.20 -12.70 -7.12
C ASP A 61 -0.63 -12.64 -5.70
N THR A 62 0.31 -13.53 -5.40
CA THR A 62 1.00 -13.57 -4.10
C THR A 62 1.77 -12.28 -3.86
N ALA A 63 2.48 -11.77 -4.88
CA ALA A 63 3.25 -10.54 -4.78
C ALA A 63 2.34 -9.32 -4.57
N ALA A 64 1.25 -9.19 -5.33
CA ALA A 64 0.28 -8.12 -5.20
C ALA A 64 -0.40 -8.14 -3.82
N ALA A 65 -0.79 -9.32 -3.32
CA ALA A 65 -1.36 -9.46 -1.99
C ALA A 65 -0.36 -9.01 -0.90
N HIS A 66 0.91 -9.39 -1.02
CA HIS A 66 1.95 -8.97 -0.08
C HIS A 66 2.17 -7.45 -0.08
N ILE A 67 2.17 -6.80 -1.25
CA ILE A 67 2.24 -5.34 -1.34
C ILE A 67 1.05 -4.71 -0.61
N GLY A 68 -0.18 -5.19 -0.85
CA GLY A 68 -1.38 -4.71 -0.16
C GLY A 68 -1.27 -4.82 1.36
N GLN A 69 -0.72 -5.93 1.88
CA GLN A 69 -0.49 -6.11 3.32
C GLN A 69 0.51 -5.09 3.88
N VAL A 70 1.62 -4.86 3.19
CA VAL A 70 2.63 -3.87 3.61
C VAL A 70 2.04 -2.46 3.63
N LEU A 71 1.22 -2.10 2.64
CA LEU A 71 0.58 -0.78 2.58
C LEU A 71 -0.46 -0.59 3.69
N ASN A 72 -1.23 -1.63 4.03
CA ASN A 72 -2.13 -1.59 5.17
C ASN A 72 -1.36 -1.39 6.48
N GLN A 73 -0.26 -2.12 6.68
CA GLN A 73 0.59 -1.96 7.86
C GLN A 73 1.20 -0.56 7.94
N LEU A 74 1.65 -0.01 6.80
CA LEU A 74 2.16 1.35 6.72
C LEU A 74 1.11 2.38 7.15
N GLY A 75 -0.14 2.22 6.68
CA GLY A 75 -1.25 3.08 7.05
C GLY A 75 -1.55 3.08 8.56
N VAL A 76 -1.51 1.91 9.20
CA VAL A 76 -1.67 1.79 10.66
C VAL A 76 -0.56 2.54 11.40
N VAL A 77 0.70 2.32 11.02
CA VAL A 77 1.86 2.97 11.66
C VAL A 77 1.79 4.49 11.55
N ILE A 78 1.38 5.01 10.40
CA ILE A 78 1.19 6.46 10.20
C ILE A 78 0.03 6.96 11.08
N GLY A 79 -1.10 6.25 11.15
CA GLY A 79 -2.23 6.63 12.02
C GLY A 79 -1.86 6.69 13.50
N ASP A 80 -1.11 5.70 13.98
CA ASP A 80 -0.65 5.63 15.37
C ASP A 80 0.34 6.77 15.70
N ALA A 81 1.28 7.04 14.79
CA ALA A 81 2.23 8.15 14.94
C ALA A 81 1.52 9.51 15.05
N HIS A 82 0.45 9.73 14.28
CA HIS A 82 -0.37 10.94 14.35
C HIS A 82 -1.04 11.12 15.70
N SER A 83 -1.67 10.06 16.18
CA SER A 83 -2.45 10.06 17.43
C SER A 83 -1.55 10.32 18.63
N ASN A 84 -0.38 9.67 18.66
CA ASN A 84 0.61 9.86 19.72
C ASN A 84 1.17 11.30 19.72
N TYR A 85 1.49 11.84 18.55
CA TYR A 85 2.05 13.19 18.44
C TYR A 85 1.03 14.28 18.81
N SER A 86 -0.19 14.21 18.27
CA SER A 86 -1.26 15.17 18.59
C SER A 86 -1.65 15.14 20.07
N GLY A 87 -1.65 13.97 20.70
CA GLY A 87 -1.87 13.83 22.14
C GLY A 87 -0.76 14.47 22.97
N ALA A 88 0.51 14.24 22.60
CA ALA A 88 1.66 14.82 23.28
C ALA A 88 1.69 16.36 23.19
N GLU A 89 1.37 16.92 22.02
CA GLU A 89 1.34 18.37 21.84
C GLU A 89 0.20 19.02 22.64
N ARG A 90 -0.99 18.40 22.66
CA ARG A 90 -2.12 18.88 23.47
C ARG A 90 -1.81 18.84 24.97
N ALA A 91 -1.14 17.78 25.43
CA ALA A 91 -0.70 17.67 26.82
C ALA A 91 0.31 18.76 27.18
N ASN A 92 1.31 19.03 26.33
CA ASN A 92 2.29 20.09 26.56
C ASN A 92 1.65 21.48 26.56
N GLN A 93 0.72 21.76 25.65
CA GLN A 93 -0.01 23.03 25.63
C GLN A 93 -0.83 23.23 26.90
N ASN A 94 -1.49 22.18 27.41
CA ASN A 94 -2.22 22.24 28.67
C ASN A 94 -1.32 22.51 29.89
N ILE A 95 -0.10 21.97 29.91
CA ILE A 95 0.87 22.20 30.99
C ILE A 95 1.39 23.65 30.97
N TRP A 96 1.49 24.27 29.79
CA TRP A 96 2.07 25.62 29.64
C TRP A 96 1.01 26.74 29.65
N SER A 97 -0.28 26.38 29.63
CA SER A 97 -1.42 27.32 29.69
C SER A 97 -2.13 27.36 31.04
N GLY A 98 -1.71 26.52 32.00
CA GLY A 98 -2.12 26.57 33.41
C GLY A 98 -1.01 27.13 34.29
#